data_AF-A0A833A4X6-F1
#
_entry.id   AF-A0A833A4X6-F1
#
_cell.length_a   1.000
_cell.length_b   1.000
_cell.length_c   1.000
_cell.angle_alpha   90.00
_cell.angle_beta   90.00
_cell.angle_gamma   90.00
#
_symmetry.space_group_name_H-M   'P 1'
#
loop_
_entity.id
_entity.type
_entity.pdbx_description
1 polymer ?
#
loop_
_entity_poly.entity_id
_entity_poly.type
_entity_poly.pdbx_seq_one_letter_code
_entity_poly.pdbx_strand_id
1 'polypeptide(L)'
;MRNRESLIEQVRELLEKEIEQLEQKLQLYQLLLSMLDACQEEKGLAGFEVVAEFKRGNTTIARILKQKDKLVLELTRPIPKQNPYIKYLLKRLSQLREAGSVEYEVKEDAQGIQKVITKIVDDDVLEDTRIDMEFVANKLASLYVKQSKAREQV
;
A
#
# COMPACT_ATOMS: atom_id res chain seq x y z
N MET A 1 -47.51 -37.60 -8.17
CA MET A 1 -47.37 -36.13 -8.13
C MET A 1 -46.87 -35.59 -6.79
N ARG A 2 -47.34 -36.07 -5.62
CA ARG A 2 -46.89 -35.64 -4.27
C ARG A 2 -45.36 -35.69 -3.98
N ASN A 3 -44.60 -36.59 -4.60
CA ASN A 3 -43.16 -36.70 -4.36
C ASN A 3 -42.32 -35.56 -4.96
N ARG A 4 -42.80 -34.87 -6.01
CA ARG A 4 -42.06 -33.76 -6.62
C ARG A 4 -42.21 -32.46 -5.83
N GLU A 5 -43.40 -32.20 -5.29
CA GLU A 5 -43.66 -31.03 -4.44
C GLU A 5 -42.83 -31.07 -3.16
N SER A 6 -42.71 -32.25 -2.53
CA SER A 6 -41.84 -32.45 -1.36
C SER A 6 -40.36 -32.22 -1.66
N LEU A 7 -39.89 -32.59 -2.87
CA LEU A 7 -38.49 -32.42 -3.26
C LEU A 7 -38.16 -30.94 -3.54
N ILE A 8 -39.10 -30.21 -4.14
CA ILE A 8 -38.98 -28.76 -4.37
C ILE A 8 -38.92 -28.01 -3.04
N GLU A 9 -39.77 -28.37 -2.07
CA GLU A 9 -39.76 -27.70 -0.77
C GLU A 9 -38.46 -27.94 0.00
N GLN A 10 -37.92 -29.18 -0.03
CA GLN A 10 -36.63 -29.50 0.56
C GLN A 10 -35.46 -28.72 -0.07
N VAL A 11 -35.46 -28.57 -1.41
CA VAL A 11 -34.44 -27.77 -2.11
C VAL A 11 -34.57 -26.29 -1.75
N ARG A 12 -35.80 -25.79 -1.61
CA ARG A 12 -36.05 -24.40 -1.23
C ARG A 12 -35.56 -24.10 0.19
N GLU A 13 -35.85 -24.97 1.16
CA GLU A 13 -35.34 -24.82 2.53
C GLU A 13 -33.81 -24.87 2.60
N LEU A 14 -33.16 -25.72 1.78
CA LEU A 14 -31.71 -25.77 1.68
C LEU A 14 -31.14 -24.47 1.09
N LEU A 15 -31.75 -23.94 0.04
CA LEU A 15 -31.34 -22.68 -0.57
C LEU A 15 -31.53 -21.49 0.38
N GLU A 16 -32.66 -21.43 1.10
CA GLU A 16 -32.90 -20.38 2.11
C GLU A 16 -31.82 -20.38 3.20
N LYS A 17 -31.43 -21.57 3.69
CA LYS A 17 -30.31 -21.71 4.65
C LYS A 17 -28.96 -21.30 4.07
N GLU A 18 -28.68 -21.68 2.82
CA GLU A 18 -27.41 -21.32 2.17
C GLU A 18 -27.32 -19.80 1.96
N ILE A 19 -28.42 -19.16 1.56
CA ILE A 19 -28.53 -17.70 1.43
C ILE A 19 -28.25 -17.03 2.77
N GLU A 20 -28.89 -17.49 3.84
CA GLU A 20 -28.69 -16.93 5.19
C GLU A 20 -27.22 -17.03 5.64
N GLN A 21 -26.55 -18.15 5.36
CA GLN A 21 -25.12 -18.30 5.64
C GLN A 21 -24.23 -17.37 4.80
N LEU A 22 -24.60 -17.16 3.53
CA LEU A 22 -23.88 -16.24 2.64
C LEU A 22 -24.05 -14.78 3.06
N GLU A 23 -25.25 -14.39 3.50
CA GLU A 23 -25.52 -13.07 4.04
C GLU A 23 -24.73 -12.80 5.32
N GLN A 24 -24.65 -13.78 6.23
CA GLN A 24 -23.80 -13.68 7.43
C GLN A 24 -22.32 -13.52 7.09
N LYS A 25 -21.80 -14.28 6.11
CA LYS A 25 -20.42 -14.13 5.63
C LYS A 25 -20.20 -12.75 5.00
N LEU A 26 -21.17 -12.25 4.24
CA LEU A 26 -21.10 -10.92 3.63
C LEU A 26 -21.04 -9.83 4.70
N GLN A 27 -21.89 -9.90 5.72
CA GLN A 27 -21.88 -8.97 6.85
C GLN A 27 -20.53 -9.00 7.59
N LEU A 28 -19.96 -10.19 7.80
CA LEU A 28 -18.63 -10.34 8.39
C LEU A 28 -17.56 -9.65 7.53
N TYR A 29 -17.57 -9.85 6.21
CA TYR A 29 -16.62 -9.20 5.31
C TYR A 29 -16.79 -7.68 5.27
N GLN A 30 -18.02 -7.18 5.30
CA GLN A 30 -18.30 -5.74 5.38
C GLN A 30 -17.76 -5.15 6.68
N LEU A 31 -17.93 -5.85 7.81
CA LEU A 31 -17.36 -5.44 9.09
C LEU A 31 -15.82 -5.44 9.09
N LEU A 32 -15.21 -6.47 8.51
CA LEU A 32 -13.74 -6.52 8.37
C LEU A 32 -13.23 -5.39 7.48
N LEU A 33 -13.96 -5.06 6.40
CA LEU A 33 -13.62 -3.95 5.54
C LEU A 33 -13.69 -2.61 6.28
N SER A 34 -14.76 -2.39 7.07
CA SER A 34 -14.91 -1.15 7.84
C SER A 34 -13.85 -1.00 8.94
N MET A 35 -13.43 -2.11 9.55
CA MET A 35 -12.29 -2.11 10.48
C MET A 35 -10.98 -1.75 9.77
N LEU A 36 -10.75 -2.28 8.57
CA LEU A 36 -9.58 -1.93 7.76
C LEU A 36 -9.60 -0.45 7.35
N ASP A 37 -10.76 0.08 6.98
CA ASP A 37 -10.94 1.48 6.63
C ASP A 37 -10.70 2.38 7.85
N ALA A 38 -11.23 2.03 9.03
CA ALA A 38 -10.96 2.75 10.28
C ALA A 38 -9.46 2.77 10.63
N CYS A 39 -8.74 1.65 10.41
CA CYS A 39 -7.29 1.61 10.55
C CYS A 39 -6.53 2.44 9.49
N GLN A 40 -7.15 2.72 8.34
CA GLN A 40 -6.59 3.61 7.31
C GLN A 40 -6.90 5.09 7.61
N GLU A 41 -8.07 5.40 8.16
CA GLU A 41 -8.44 6.74 8.61
C GLU A 41 -7.56 7.22 9.77
N GLU A 42 -7.22 6.35 10.73
CA GLU A 42 -6.22 6.65 11.76
C GLU A 42 -4.80 6.87 11.19
N LYS A 43 -4.56 6.44 9.94
CA LYS A 43 -3.30 6.65 9.20
C LYS A 43 -3.37 7.81 8.21
N GLY A 44 -4.30 8.76 8.32
CA GLY A 44 -4.20 10.06 7.62
C GLY A 44 -4.06 9.99 6.09
N LEU A 45 -4.60 8.93 5.46
CA LEU A 45 -4.54 8.72 4.01
C LEU A 45 -5.84 9.10 3.27
N ALA A 46 -6.83 9.67 3.96
CA ALA A 46 -8.03 10.19 3.32
C ALA A 46 -7.64 11.25 2.26
N GLY A 47 -8.01 10.97 1.00
CA GLY A 47 -7.75 11.84 -0.15
C GLY A 47 -6.39 11.66 -0.84
N PHE A 48 -5.65 10.59 -0.57
CA PHE A 48 -4.48 10.20 -1.37
C PHE A 48 -4.87 9.19 -2.46
N GLU A 49 -4.49 9.48 -3.70
CA GLU A 49 -4.62 8.57 -4.83
C GLU A 49 -3.36 7.70 -4.95
N VAL A 50 -3.53 6.39 -5.18
CA VAL A 50 -2.39 5.51 -5.47
C VAL A 50 -1.97 5.72 -6.92
N VAL A 51 -0.83 6.37 -7.13
CA VAL A 51 -0.30 6.67 -8.47
C VAL A 51 0.53 5.54 -9.04
N ALA A 52 1.29 4.86 -8.17
CA ALA A 52 2.10 3.72 -8.56
C ALA A 52 2.21 2.70 -7.43
N GLU A 53 2.16 1.42 -7.78
CA GLU A 53 2.37 0.32 -6.84
C GLU A 53 3.47 -0.63 -7.34
N PHE A 54 4.44 -0.89 -6.47
CA PHE A 54 5.63 -1.68 -6.79
C PHE A 54 5.54 -3.04 -6.08
N LYS A 55 5.20 -4.05 -6.87
CA LYS A 55 5.00 -5.43 -6.40
C LYS A 55 6.20 -6.32 -6.74
N ARG A 56 6.37 -7.35 -5.93
CA ARG A 56 7.15 -8.53 -6.25
C ARG A 56 6.29 -9.77 -6.05
N GLY A 57 5.93 -10.45 -7.14
CA GLY A 57 4.89 -11.49 -7.09
C GLY A 57 3.59 -10.89 -6.57
N ASN A 58 3.01 -11.53 -5.54
CA ASN A 58 1.77 -11.05 -4.90
C ASN A 58 2.02 -10.09 -3.71
N THR A 59 3.26 -9.72 -3.43
CA THR A 59 3.61 -8.86 -2.29
C THR A 59 3.94 -7.45 -2.76
N THR A 60 3.19 -6.46 -2.26
CA THR A 60 3.53 -5.04 -2.44
C THR A 60 4.71 -4.68 -1.55
N ILE A 61 5.71 -4.00 -2.12
CA ILE A 61 6.93 -3.59 -1.42
C ILE A 61 6.89 -2.09 -1.14
N ALA A 62 6.40 -1.31 -2.09
CA ALA A 62 6.29 0.14 -1.99
C ALA A 62 5.10 0.65 -2.79
N ARG A 63 4.58 1.82 -2.39
CA ARG A 63 3.51 2.56 -3.05
C ARG A 63 3.91 4.02 -3.14
N ILE A 64 3.48 4.67 -4.22
CA ILE A 64 3.53 6.13 -4.34
C ILE A 64 2.11 6.64 -4.33
N LEU A 65 1.85 7.54 -3.39
CA LEU A 65 0.56 8.16 -3.20
C LEU A 65 0.66 9.65 -3.54
N LYS A 66 -0.38 10.22 -4.14
CA LYS A 66 -0.45 11.64 -4.45
C LYS A 66 -1.69 12.27 -3.84
N GLN A 67 -1.52 13.46 -3.27
CA GLN A 67 -2.62 14.30 -2.82
C GLN A 67 -2.27 15.76 -3.09
N LYS A 68 -2.94 16.39 -4.07
CA LYS A 68 -2.69 17.78 -4.49
C LYS A 68 -1.18 18.04 -4.72
N ASP A 69 -0.55 18.77 -3.80
CA ASP A 69 0.85 19.19 -3.75
C ASP A 69 1.76 18.17 -3.04
N LYS A 70 1.26 17.01 -2.62
CA LYS A 70 2.03 16.00 -1.87
C LYS A 70 2.24 14.73 -2.67
N LEU A 71 3.47 14.23 -2.61
CA LEU A 71 3.86 12.88 -3.00
C LEU A 71 4.33 12.12 -1.77
N VAL A 72 3.89 10.88 -1.62
CA VAL A 72 4.25 10.03 -0.49
C VAL A 72 4.80 8.73 -1.03
N LEU A 73 6.06 8.43 -0.70
CA LEU A 73 6.62 7.10 -0.85
C LEU A 73 6.32 6.31 0.43
N GLU A 74 5.42 5.34 0.34
CA GLU A 74 5.07 4.42 1.42
C GLU A 74 5.76 3.08 1.20
N LEU A 75 6.45 2.58 2.22
CA LEU A 75 7.15 1.30 2.20
C LEU A 75 6.40 0.31 3.08
N THR A 76 6.12 -0.89 2.56
CA THR A 76 5.36 -1.92 3.29
C THR A 76 6.16 -2.51 4.46
N ARG A 77 7.49 -2.42 4.41
CA ARG A 77 8.37 -2.73 5.54
C ARG A 77 9.38 -1.60 5.74
N PRO A 78 9.82 -1.34 6.98
CA PRO A 78 10.85 -0.36 7.27
C PRO A 78 12.14 -0.67 6.50
N ILE A 79 12.74 0.34 5.87
CA ILE A 79 14.01 0.22 5.16
C ILE A 79 15.09 0.99 5.93
N PRO A 80 16.26 0.37 6.23
CA PRO A 80 17.32 1.05 6.96
C PRO A 80 17.77 2.35 6.27
N LYS A 81 18.01 3.40 7.04
CA LYS A 81 18.53 4.69 6.53
C LYS A 81 19.84 4.57 5.77
N GLN A 82 20.61 3.51 6.04
CA GLN A 82 21.88 3.26 5.36
C GLN A 82 21.72 2.70 3.96
N ASN A 83 20.50 2.27 3.56
CA ASN A 83 20.22 1.76 2.23
C ASN A 83 20.61 2.81 1.17
N PRO A 84 21.38 2.42 0.13
CA PRO A 84 21.91 3.37 -0.85
C PRO A 84 20.81 4.10 -1.63
N TYR A 85 19.68 3.45 -1.89
CA TYR A 85 18.58 4.04 -2.65
C TYR A 85 17.78 5.03 -1.80
N ILE A 86 17.57 4.72 -0.52
CA ILE A 86 16.96 5.68 0.42
C ILE A 86 17.88 6.89 0.62
N LYS A 87 19.19 6.68 0.81
CA LYS A 87 20.17 7.78 0.88
C LYS A 87 20.14 8.66 -0.35
N TYR A 88 20.05 8.06 -1.54
CA TYR A 88 19.93 8.78 -2.79
C TYR A 88 18.69 9.69 -2.80
N LEU A 89 17.51 9.14 -2.49
CA LEU A 89 16.27 9.92 -2.45
C LEU A 89 16.34 11.07 -1.43
N LEU A 90 16.78 10.79 -0.21
CA LEU A 90 16.88 11.81 0.83
C LEU A 90 17.88 12.92 0.45
N LYS A 91 18.99 12.57 -0.21
CA LYS A 91 19.93 13.55 -0.71
C LYS A 91 19.31 14.44 -1.79
N ARG A 92 18.57 13.86 -2.74
CA ARG A 92 17.87 14.61 -3.81
C ARG A 92 16.83 15.55 -3.22
N LEU A 93 16.00 15.06 -2.29
CA LEU A 93 15.01 15.87 -1.60
C LEU A 93 15.64 16.98 -0.76
N SER A 94 16.80 16.74 -0.11
CA SER A 94 17.55 17.78 0.61
C SER A 94 18.02 18.89 -0.33
N GLN A 95 18.53 18.55 -1.51
CA GLN A 95 18.96 19.53 -2.51
C GLN A 95 17.78 20.37 -3.02
N LEU A 96 16.65 19.73 -3.31
CA LEU A 96 15.43 20.42 -3.73
C LEU A 96 14.86 21.31 -2.62
N ARG A 97 15.00 20.90 -1.36
CA ARG A 97 14.60 21.72 -0.21
C ARG A 97 15.48 22.95 -0.04
N GLU A 98 16.80 22.80 -0.21
CA GLU A 98 17.74 23.93 -0.20
C GLU A 98 17.46 24.93 -1.33
N ALA A 99 17.00 24.44 -2.49
CA ALA A 99 16.54 25.28 -3.60
C ALA A 99 15.15 25.91 -3.37
N GLY A 100 14.44 25.54 -2.29
CA GLY A 100 13.09 26.03 -1.98
C GLY A 100 11.97 25.36 -2.79
N SER A 101 12.28 24.32 -3.57
CA SER A 101 11.32 23.66 -4.47
C SER A 101 10.44 22.62 -3.78
N VAL A 102 10.87 22.07 -2.63
CA VAL A 102 10.10 21.07 -1.87
C VAL A 102 10.28 21.22 -0.35
N GLU A 103 9.31 20.76 0.41
CA GLU A 103 9.44 20.40 1.82
C GLU A 103 9.31 18.88 1.96
N TYR A 104 9.99 18.24 2.89
CA TYR A 104 9.79 16.80 3.10
C TYR A 104 9.94 16.39 4.56
N GLU A 105 9.19 15.36 4.94
CA GLU A 105 9.18 14.70 6.23
C GLU A 105 9.46 13.20 6.03
N VAL A 106 10.24 12.62 6.94
CA VAL A 106 10.54 11.19 6.94
C VAL A 106 9.92 10.58 8.19
N LYS A 107 9.02 9.61 8.00
CA LYS A 107 8.47 8.80 9.10
C LYS A 107 9.29 7.53 9.23
N GLU A 108 9.88 7.37 10.40
CA GLU A 108 10.78 6.28 10.73
C GLU A 108 10.41 5.64 12.07
N ASP A 109 10.74 4.36 12.20
CA ASP A 109 10.68 3.61 13.44
C ASP A 109 12.09 3.11 13.83
N ALA A 110 12.16 2.27 14.87
CA ALA A 110 13.43 1.68 15.32
C ALA A 110 14.12 0.79 14.26
N GLN A 111 13.40 0.33 13.23
CA GLN A 111 13.90 -0.56 12.18
C GLN A 111 14.31 0.20 10.91
N GLY A 112 13.74 1.37 10.66
CA GLY A 112 14.12 2.23 9.56
C GLY A 112 13.00 3.15 9.08
N ILE A 113 13.12 3.59 7.83
CA ILE A 113 12.17 4.52 7.20
C ILE A 113 10.97 3.73 6.68
N GLN A 114 9.78 4.16 7.06
CA GLN A 114 8.51 3.59 6.58
C GLN A 114 7.83 4.49 5.54
N LYS A 115 7.90 5.81 5.70
CA LYS A 115 7.31 6.76 4.75
C LYS A 115 8.21 7.96 4.51
N VAL A 116 8.21 8.45 3.29
CA VAL A 116 8.77 9.76 2.93
C VAL A 116 7.63 10.59 2.34
N ILE A 117 7.27 11.67 3.02
CA ILE A 117 6.21 12.59 2.62
C ILE A 117 6.90 13.82 2.07
N THR A 118 6.70 14.08 0.79
CA THR A 118 7.25 15.25 0.09
C THR A 118 6.11 16.16 -0.30
N LYS A 119 6.17 17.42 0.12
CA LYS A 119 5.30 18.49 -0.31
C LYS A 119 6.04 19.32 -1.37
N ILE A 120 5.47 19.39 -2.54
CA ILE A 120 5.97 20.12 -3.70
C ILE A 120 5.57 21.59 -3.54
N VAL A 121 6.57 22.47 -3.61
CA VAL A 121 6.38 23.93 -3.55
C VAL A 121 6.47 24.51 -4.96
N ASP A 122 7.32 23.92 -5.79
CA ASP A 122 7.52 24.26 -7.19
C ASP A 122 7.04 23.11 -8.09
N ASP A 123 6.00 23.34 -8.89
CA ASP A 123 5.39 22.30 -9.72
C ASP A 123 6.33 21.77 -10.81
N ASP A 124 7.36 22.53 -11.19
CA ASP A 124 8.35 22.12 -12.20
C ASP A 124 9.15 20.88 -11.75
N VAL A 125 9.29 20.67 -10.44
CA VAL A 125 10.04 19.52 -9.89
C VAL A 125 9.14 18.33 -9.54
N LEU A 126 7.82 18.44 -9.73
CA LEU A 126 6.85 17.39 -9.37
C LEU A 126 7.17 16.07 -10.07
N GLU A 127 7.35 16.13 -11.38
CA GLU A 127 7.54 14.95 -12.22
C GLU A 127 8.91 14.30 -11.96
N ASP A 128 9.97 15.11 -11.86
CA ASP A 128 11.31 14.64 -11.50
C ASP A 128 11.33 13.98 -10.12
N THR A 129 10.63 14.58 -9.15
CA THR A 129 10.50 14.01 -7.80
C THR A 129 9.74 12.68 -7.82
N ARG A 130 8.67 12.58 -8.62
CA ARG A 130 7.94 11.33 -8.82
C ARG A 130 8.86 10.27 -9.42
N ILE A 131 9.62 10.60 -10.48
CA ILE A 131 10.55 9.68 -11.13
C ILE A 131 11.62 9.19 -10.15
N ASP A 132 12.20 10.08 -9.33
CA ASP A 132 13.19 9.71 -8.31
C ASP A 132 12.59 8.73 -7.27
N MET A 133 11.34 8.94 -6.85
CA MET A 133 10.62 8.01 -5.95
C MET A 133 10.36 6.65 -6.62
N GLU A 134 9.93 6.64 -7.88
CA GLU A 134 9.67 5.43 -8.65
C GLU A 134 10.94 4.61 -8.88
N PHE A 135 12.05 5.29 -9.17
CA PHE A 135 13.35 4.65 -9.28
C PHE A 135 13.71 3.91 -7.99
N VAL A 136 13.59 4.56 -6.84
CA VAL A 136 13.90 3.95 -5.55
C VAL A 136 12.96 2.79 -5.22
N ALA A 137 11.65 2.97 -5.43
CA ALA A 137 10.67 1.91 -5.21
C ALA A 137 10.95 0.66 -6.07
N ASN A 138 11.26 0.85 -7.36
CA ASN A 138 11.66 -0.22 -8.26
C ASN A 138 12.94 -0.94 -7.81
N LYS A 139 13.96 -0.20 -7.37
CA LYS A 139 15.20 -0.80 -6.89
C LYS A 139 14.99 -1.58 -5.59
N LEU A 140 14.18 -1.09 -4.67
CA LEU A 140 13.83 -1.82 -3.45
C LEU A 140 13.03 -3.09 -3.74
N ALA A 141 12.05 -3.03 -4.64
CA ALA A 141 11.28 -4.20 -5.06
C ALA A 141 12.16 -5.27 -5.72
N SER A 142 13.14 -4.87 -6.54
CA SER A 142 14.07 -5.81 -7.19
C SER A 142 15.14 -6.36 -6.23
N LEU A 143 15.60 -5.60 -5.23
CA LEU A 143 16.55 -6.09 -4.23
C LEU A 143 15.98 -7.17 -3.32
N TYR A 144 14.67 -7.14 -3.06
CA TYR A 144 13.99 -8.19 -2.29
C TYR A 144 14.28 -9.59 -2.85
N VAL A 145 14.64 -9.71 -4.14
CA VAL A 145 15.08 -10.93 -4.84
C VAL A 145 16.23 -11.67 -4.15
N LYS A 146 17.17 -10.96 -3.53
CA LYS A 146 18.40 -11.58 -3.03
C LYS A 146 18.29 -12.15 -1.61
N GLN A 147 17.41 -11.63 -0.76
CA GLN A 147 17.31 -12.09 0.64
C GLN A 147 16.41 -13.31 0.84
N SER A 148 15.43 -13.54 -0.03
CA SER A 148 14.55 -14.72 0.06
C SER A 148 15.26 -16.02 -0.35
N LYS A 149 16.21 -15.96 -1.30
CA LYS A 149 17.00 -17.15 -1.70
C LYS A 149 18.06 -17.56 -0.68
N ALA A 150 18.47 -16.66 0.22
CA ALA A 150 19.46 -16.96 1.26
C ALA A 150 18.86 -17.66 2.49
N ARG A 151 17.52 -17.69 2.62
CA ARG A 151 16.82 -18.38 3.73
C ARG A 151 16.27 -19.76 3.35
N GLU A 152 16.33 -20.15 2.08
CA GLU A 152 15.92 -21.49 1.60
C GLU A 152 17.10 -22.46 1.43
N GLN A 153 18.30 -22.11 1.92
CA GLN A 153 19.51 -22.95 1.85
C GLN A 153 20.16 -23.20 3.22
N VAL A 154 19.41 -23.05 4.33
CA VAL A 154 19.85 -23.48 5.67
C VAL A 154 18.90 -24.56 6.16
#